data_AF-A0A5E7VIT8-F1
#
_entry.id   AF-A0A5E7VIT8-F1
#
_cell.length_a   1.000
_cell.length_b   1.000
_cell.length_c   1.000
_cell.angle_alpha   90.00
_cell.angle_beta   90.00
_cell.angle_gamma   90.00
#
_symmetry.space_group_name_H-M   'P 1'
#
loop_
_entity.id
_entity.type
_entity.pdbx_description
1 polymer ?
#
loop_
_entity_poly.entity_id
_entity_poly.type
_entity_poly.pdbx_seq_one_letter_code
_entity_poly.pdbx_strand_id
1 'polypeptide(L)'
;MISDIKRDDLHREVLRTQGTLTSCFGYDAMGRKSWQFASRLPAEKLSKIHNPGIQPDLLVEHAYNPIHRRHQYDPAGELTRTLDKLRGEIKYQYEANGQLHSRDTGRLIDSEEFRYDAAANRLNFNTSQFDHVKDNRLQRWRDQEYAYDAWGNLIEKRSGMGKLQTFRYDCENRLVRAETLVNGKLESTGSYRYDSLGRRVAKVSEVKGTTEQKHFLWQGLRMLREERPGQSSLYLYEPGSYAPLARVDQAEGEEQQLYYFHTDQIGTPLEMTDANGSIVWQATYKAWGAVEKLAVNDVEQNLRFQGQYFDDETGLHYNTFRYYDPEVGRFVTQDPIGLFGGYNLYSYAPNTTAWTDPWGWECIPNKVAGSAREARAKAIFEKRYGKKNVLGERYLRNAEGKIVKDPLTGEGRRVDFVVKNTDGSGTAKEITSLTASKFAQLEKEMRIREAGGVFVREPGTKKLIEVTDVSTVIRAR
;
A
#
# COMPACT_ATOMS: atom_id res chain seq x y z
N MET A 1 -23.06 -5.19 -10.60
CA MET A 1 -22.50 -5.02 -9.24
C MET A 1 -21.14 -5.69 -9.22
N ILE A 2 -20.07 -4.99 -8.81
CA ILE A 2 -18.69 -5.52 -8.88
C ILE A 2 -18.35 -6.32 -7.62
N SER A 3 -18.64 -5.78 -6.44
CA SER A 3 -18.38 -6.43 -5.17
C SER A 3 -19.32 -5.89 -4.11
N ASP A 4 -19.77 -6.76 -3.21
CA ASP A 4 -20.49 -6.42 -1.99
C ASP A 4 -19.57 -6.69 -0.78
N ILE A 5 -19.53 -5.74 0.14
CA ILE A 5 -18.60 -5.71 1.28
C ILE A 5 -19.38 -5.65 2.58
N LYS A 6 -19.25 -6.69 3.41
CA LYS A 6 -19.76 -6.68 4.78
C LYS A 6 -18.67 -6.27 5.76
N ARG A 7 -19.04 -5.46 6.74
CA ARG A 7 -18.16 -5.01 7.82
C ARG A 7 -18.65 -5.46 9.19
N ASP A 8 -17.73 -5.57 10.13
CA ASP A 8 -18.04 -5.74 11.55
C ASP A 8 -18.37 -4.41 12.25
N ASP A 9 -18.68 -4.46 13.54
CA ASP A 9 -19.01 -3.29 14.35
C ASP A 9 -17.85 -2.28 14.47
N LEU A 10 -16.61 -2.73 14.22
CA LEU A 10 -15.42 -1.88 14.14
C LEU A 10 -15.16 -1.36 12.72
N HIS A 11 -16.11 -1.56 11.81
CA HIS A 11 -16.07 -1.14 10.41
C HIS A 11 -14.92 -1.79 9.62
N ARG A 12 -14.40 -2.92 10.10
CA ARG A 12 -13.42 -3.74 9.40
C ARG A 12 -14.15 -4.67 8.46
N GLU A 13 -13.58 -4.87 7.29
CA GLU A 13 -14.15 -5.75 6.29
C GLU A 13 -14.03 -7.21 6.71
N VAL A 14 -15.16 -7.92 6.77
CA VAL A 14 -15.17 -9.33 7.16
C VAL A 14 -15.51 -10.25 5.99
N LEU A 15 -16.26 -9.75 5.00
CA LEU A 15 -16.64 -10.49 3.81
C LEU A 15 -16.64 -9.60 2.57
N ARG A 16 -16.29 -10.20 1.43
CA ARG A 16 -16.32 -9.59 0.10
C ARG A 16 -16.76 -10.58 -0.96
N THR A 17 -17.69 -10.20 -1.84
CA THR A 17 -17.99 -10.98 -3.05
C THR A 17 -17.04 -10.63 -4.19
N GLN A 18 -16.53 -11.64 -4.90
CA GLN A 18 -15.54 -11.52 -5.98
C GLN A 18 -15.85 -12.57 -7.06
N GLY A 19 -16.86 -12.28 -7.89
CA GLY A 19 -17.38 -13.25 -8.86
C GLY A 19 -18.10 -14.40 -8.15
N THR A 20 -17.77 -15.64 -8.50
CA THR A 20 -18.28 -16.84 -7.80
C THR A 20 -17.62 -17.10 -6.45
N LEU A 21 -16.53 -16.39 -6.13
CA LEU A 21 -15.85 -16.50 -4.85
C LEU A 21 -16.38 -15.46 -3.85
N THR A 22 -16.40 -15.86 -2.59
CA THR A 22 -16.58 -14.96 -1.45
C THR A 22 -15.33 -15.06 -0.58
N SER A 23 -14.68 -13.93 -0.36
CA SER A 23 -13.53 -13.79 0.52
C SER A 23 -13.97 -13.44 1.93
N CYS A 24 -13.37 -14.11 2.91
CA CYS A 24 -13.58 -13.87 4.34
C CYS A 24 -12.28 -13.42 4.99
N PHE A 25 -12.38 -12.50 5.95
CA PHE A 25 -11.22 -11.95 6.65
C PHE A 25 -11.42 -11.97 8.16
N GLY A 26 -10.40 -12.40 8.88
CA GLY A 26 -10.35 -12.34 10.35
C GLY A 26 -9.19 -11.51 10.84
N TYR A 27 -9.40 -10.91 12.01
CA TYR A 27 -8.46 -9.98 12.61
C TYR A 27 -8.08 -10.41 14.03
N ASP A 28 -6.86 -10.09 14.43
CA ASP A 28 -6.44 -10.22 15.83
C ASP A 28 -7.04 -9.09 16.70
N ALA A 29 -6.73 -9.13 18.00
CA ALA A 29 -7.19 -8.12 18.96
C ALA A 29 -6.68 -6.69 18.64
N MET A 30 -5.58 -6.57 17.88
CA MET A 30 -5.00 -5.29 17.47
C MET A 30 -5.55 -4.81 16.11
N GLY A 31 -6.48 -5.56 15.50
CA GLY A 31 -7.08 -5.23 14.23
C GLY A 31 -6.23 -5.60 13.01
N ARG A 32 -5.16 -6.37 13.18
CA ARG A 32 -4.33 -6.86 12.07
C ARG A 32 -4.95 -8.10 11.46
N LYS A 33 -4.86 -8.24 10.13
CA LYS A 33 -5.38 -9.40 9.41
C LYS A 33 -4.65 -10.65 9.89
N SER A 34 -5.36 -11.55 10.57
CA SER A 34 -4.80 -12.80 11.12
C SER A 34 -5.06 -13.99 10.20
N TRP A 35 -6.16 -13.98 9.46
CA TRP A 35 -6.44 -14.98 8.44
C TRP A 35 -7.32 -14.42 7.34
N GLN A 36 -7.26 -15.04 6.17
CA GLN A 36 -8.18 -14.81 5.07
C GLN A 36 -8.33 -16.05 4.21
N PHE A 37 -9.47 -16.21 3.55
CA PHE A 37 -9.66 -17.26 2.55
C PHE A 37 -10.73 -16.85 1.55
N ALA A 38 -10.66 -17.42 0.35
CA ALA A 38 -11.70 -17.32 -0.67
C ALA A 38 -12.39 -18.67 -0.85
N SER A 39 -13.72 -18.67 -0.90
CA SER A 39 -14.53 -19.88 -1.00
C SER A 39 -15.67 -19.70 -2.01
N ARG A 40 -16.14 -20.81 -2.60
CA ARG A 40 -17.37 -20.84 -3.42
C ARG A 40 -18.65 -20.93 -2.58
N LEU A 41 -18.52 -20.98 -1.26
CA LEU A 41 -19.68 -20.96 -0.37
C LEU A 41 -20.36 -19.57 -0.43
N PRO A 42 -21.70 -19.53 -0.41
CA PRO A 42 -22.43 -18.26 -0.38
C PRO A 42 -22.11 -17.41 0.86
N ALA A 43 -22.16 -16.09 0.70
CA ALA A 43 -21.88 -15.12 1.77
C ALA A 43 -22.78 -15.32 3.00
N GLU A 44 -24.04 -15.77 2.84
CA GLU A 44 -24.95 -16.02 3.97
C GLU A 44 -24.44 -17.14 4.86
N LYS A 45 -23.86 -18.21 4.28
CA LYS A 45 -23.28 -19.32 5.04
C LYS A 45 -22.00 -18.86 5.76
N LEU A 46 -21.15 -18.11 5.06
CA LEU A 46 -19.88 -17.63 5.57
C LEU A 46 -20.06 -16.53 6.64
N SER A 47 -21.16 -15.78 6.60
CA SER A 47 -21.46 -14.73 7.59
C SER A 47 -21.56 -15.22 9.02
N LYS A 48 -21.79 -16.51 9.23
CA LYS A 48 -21.87 -17.16 10.54
C LYS A 48 -20.50 -17.46 11.14
N ILE A 49 -19.42 -17.44 10.37
CA ILE A 49 -18.06 -17.82 10.81
C ILE A 49 -17.53 -16.88 11.89
N HIS A 50 -18.00 -15.63 11.92
CA HIS A 50 -17.63 -14.66 12.95
C HIS A 50 -18.42 -14.81 14.25
N ASN A 51 -19.32 -15.80 14.36
CA ASN A 51 -20.05 -16.06 15.59
C ASN A 51 -19.12 -16.67 16.66
N PRO A 52 -19.21 -16.20 17.91
CA PRO A 52 -18.47 -16.80 19.01
C PRO A 52 -18.87 -18.28 19.17
N GLY A 53 -17.90 -19.19 19.03
CA GLY A 53 -18.09 -20.64 19.14
C GLY A 53 -17.73 -21.45 17.88
N ILE A 54 -17.56 -20.80 16.73
CA ILE A 54 -17.04 -21.47 15.52
C ILE A 54 -15.52 -21.32 15.49
N GLN A 55 -14.78 -22.42 15.47
CA GLN A 55 -13.35 -22.41 15.22
C GLN A 55 -13.11 -22.21 13.71
N PRO A 56 -12.57 -21.06 13.28
CA PRO A 56 -12.39 -20.77 11.86
C PRO A 56 -11.30 -21.63 11.23
N ASP A 57 -10.41 -22.26 12.02
CA ASP A 57 -9.24 -23.00 11.51
C ASP A 57 -9.62 -24.11 10.52
N LEU A 58 -10.70 -24.87 10.81
CA LEU A 58 -11.22 -25.93 9.94
C LEU A 58 -11.81 -25.41 8.61
N LEU A 59 -12.25 -24.15 8.60
CA LEU A 59 -12.85 -23.51 7.43
C LEU A 59 -11.80 -22.77 6.61
N VAL A 60 -10.79 -22.17 7.24
CA VAL A 60 -9.71 -21.45 6.56
C VAL A 60 -8.89 -22.43 5.73
N GLU A 61 -8.44 -23.54 6.34
CA GLU A 61 -7.54 -24.52 5.72
C GLU A 61 -8.28 -25.61 4.95
N HIS A 62 -9.57 -25.39 4.64
CA HIS A 62 -10.39 -26.38 3.97
C HIS A 62 -9.87 -26.64 2.54
N ALA A 63 -9.72 -27.91 2.17
CA ALA A 63 -9.13 -28.34 0.90
C ALA A 63 -9.80 -27.72 -0.34
N TYR A 64 -11.10 -27.41 -0.27
CA TYR A 64 -11.87 -26.82 -1.37
C TYR A 64 -11.72 -25.30 -1.53
N ASN A 65 -11.12 -24.58 -0.57
CA ASN A 65 -10.89 -23.15 -0.73
C ASN A 65 -9.68 -22.92 -1.65
N PRO A 66 -9.82 -22.29 -2.83
CA PRO A 66 -8.70 -22.10 -3.74
C PRO A 66 -7.57 -21.25 -3.14
N ILE A 67 -7.90 -20.32 -2.23
CA ILE A 67 -6.95 -19.39 -1.61
C ILE A 67 -7.24 -19.35 -0.10
N HIS A 68 -6.21 -19.57 0.72
CA HIS A 68 -6.27 -19.30 2.16
C HIS A 68 -4.91 -18.94 2.72
N ARG A 69 -4.91 -18.05 3.71
CA ARG A 69 -3.73 -17.52 4.39
C ARG A 69 -3.96 -17.32 5.88
N ARG A 70 -2.90 -17.50 6.66
CA ARG A 70 -2.82 -17.09 8.08
C ARG A 70 -1.56 -16.29 8.32
N HIS A 71 -1.67 -15.30 9.17
CA HIS A 71 -0.61 -14.39 9.56
C HIS A 71 -0.46 -14.43 11.08
N GLN A 72 0.78 -14.58 11.54
CA GLN A 72 1.13 -14.48 12.95
C GLN A 72 2.06 -13.30 13.12
N TYR A 73 1.89 -12.61 14.25
CA TYR A 73 2.66 -11.43 14.56
C TYR A 73 3.22 -11.53 15.96
N ASP A 74 4.33 -10.86 16.20
CA ASP A 74 4.86 -10.69 17.54
C ASP A 74 4.09 -9.60 18.33
N PRO A 75 4.41 -9.41 19.63
CA PRO A 75 3.84 -8.34 20.45
C PRO A 75 4.21 -6.93 19.99
N ALA A 76 5.32 -6.76 19.25
CA ALA A 76 5.78 -5.46 18.78
C ALA A 76 4.97 -4.97 17.57
N GLY A 77 4.41 -5.87 16.77
CA GLY A 77 3.70 -5.50 15.57
C GLY A 77 4.04 -6.36 14.36
N GLU A 78 5.23 -6.97 14.36
CA GLU A 78 5.89 -7.47 13.17
C GLU A 78 5.36 -8.84 12.76
N LEU A 79 5.24 -9.06 11.45
CA LEU A 79 4.75 -10.32 10.89
C LEU A 79 5.83 -11.39 11.04
N THR A 80 5.65 -12.37 11.92
CA THR A 80 6.64 -13.43 12.18
C THR A 80 6.43 -14.68 11.34
N ARG A 81 5.20 -14.91 10.87
CA ARG A 81 4.87 -16.11 10.09
C ARG A 81 3.71 -15.86 9.14
N THR A 82 3.81 -16.42 7.94
CA THR A 82 2.69 -16.58 7.00
C THR A 82 2.54 -18.05 6.63
N LEU A 83 1.31 -18.55 6.68
CA LEU A 83 0.93 -19.86 6.14
C LEU A 83 0.00 -19.62 4.97
N ASP A 84 0.40 -19.99 3.76
CA ASP A 84 -0.33 -19.76 2.51
C ASP A 84 -0.51 -21.09 1.76
N LYS A 85 -1.72 -21.37 1.27
CA LYS A 85 -2.02 -22.62 0.55
C LYS A 85 -1.11 -22.86 -0.66
N LEU A 86 -0.85 -21.81 -1.43
CA LEU A 86 -0.15 -21.85 -2.72
C LEU A 86 1.36 -21.65 -2.57
N ARG A 87 1.81 -21.07 -1.45
CA ARG A 87 3.23 -20.73 -1.21
C ARG A 87 3.86 -21.44 -0.02
N GLY A 88 3.09 -22.17 0.77
CA GLY A 88 3.57 -22.86 1.96
C GLY A 88 3.81 -21.91 3.14
N GLU A 89 4.74 -22.29 4.01
CA GLU A 89 5.09 -21.54 5.21
C GLU A 89 6.28 -20.61 4.95
N ILE A 90 6.15 -19.36 5.41
CA ILE A 90 7.23 -18.37 5.43
C ILE A 90 7.37 -17.83 6.84
N LYS A 91 8.58 -17.85 7.39
CA LYS A 91 8.93 -17.26 8.69
C LYS A 91 9.76 -16.01 8.48
N TYR A 92 9.56 -15.02 9.33
CA TYR A 92 10.30 -13.77 9.28
C TYR A 92 10.94 -13.49 10.63
N GLN A 93 12.15 -12.95 10.60
CA GLN A 93 12.84 -12.47 11.78
C GLN A 93 13.25 -11.03 11.56
N TYR A 94 13.31 -10.27 12.64
CA TYR A 94 13.59 -8.84 12.62
C TYR A 94 14.71 -8.53 13.61
N GLU A 95 15.48 -7.49 13.30
CA GLU A 95 16.40 -6.88 14.24
C GLU A 95 15.63 -6.08 15.29
N ALA A 96 16.29 -5.73 16.40
CA ALA A 96 15.66 -5.00 17.51
C ALA A 96 15.09 -3.62 17.11
N ASN A 97 15.55 -3.06 15.99
CA ASN A 97 15.06 -1.80 15.42
C ASN A 97 13.91 -1.97 14.41
N GLY A 98 13.42 -3.20 14.18
CA GLY A 98 12.31 -3.52 13.29
C GLY A 98 12.70 -3.76 11.82
N GLN A 99 13.99 -3.73 11.48
CA GLN A 99 14.46 -4.09 10.14
C GLN A 99 14.31 -5.59 9.91
N LEU A 100 13.91 -5.98 8.70
CA LEU A 100 13.77 -7.38 8.35
C LEU A 100 15.14 -8.04 8.29
N HIS A 101 15.40 -9.02 9.17
CA HIS A 101 16.65 -9.76 9.25
C HIS A 101 16.65 -10.98 8.32
N SER A 102 15.55 -11.73 8.28
CA SER A 102 15.43 -12.91 7.42
C SER A 102 13.99 -13.19 6.98
N ARG A 103 13.86 -13.82 5.81
CA ARG A 103 12.66 -14.45 5.26
C ARG A 103 13.01 -15.90 4.96
N ASP A 104 12.53 -16.82 5.78
CA ASP A 104 12.79 -18.25 5.63
C ASP A 104 11.56 -18.99 5.08
N THR A 105 11.74 -19.67 3.95
CA THR A 105 10.70 -20.47 3.27
C THR A 105 10.80 -21.95 3.59
N GLY A 106 11.73 -22.35 4.47
CA GLY A 106 12.07 -23.76 4.72
C GLY A 106 12.89 -24.40 3.60
N ARG A 107 13.28 -23.63 2.57
CA ARG A 107 14.10 -24.09 1.43
C ARG A 107 15.32 -23.19 1.30
N LEU A 108 16.50 -23.80 1.21
CA LEU A 108 17.78 -23.06 1.20
C LEU A 108 17.90 -22.03 0.06
N ILE A 109 17.29 -22.31 -1.10
CA ILE A 109 17.44 -21.49 -2.32
C ILE A 109 16.52 -20.27 -2.33
N ASP A 110 15.36 -20.37 -1.68
CA ASP A 110 14.31 -19.34 -1.73
C ASP A 110 14.29 -18.46 -0.45
N SER A 111 15.09 -18.83 0.56
CA SER A 111 15.27 -18.06 1.79
C SER A 111 16.23 -16.88 1.59
N GLU A 112 15.94 -15.78 2.29
CA GLU A 112 16.70 -14.53 2.20
C GLU A 112 17.13 -14.07 3.59
N GLU A 113 18.38 -13.62 3.70
CA GLU A 113 18.88 -12.91 4.87
C GLU A 113 19.28 -11.49 4.46
N PHE A 114 19.28 -10.57 5.41
CA PHE A 114 19.56 -9.16 5.14
C PHE A 114 20.53 -8.60 6.18
N ARG A 115 21.39 -7.69 5.73
CA ARG A 115 22.29 -6.90 6.56
C ARG A 115 22.18 -5.44 6.16
N TYR A 116 22.31 -4.56 7.13
CA TYR A 116 22.16 -3.13 6.94
C TYR A 116 23.33 -2.37 7.56
N ASP A 117 23.67 -1.21 6.99
CA ASP A 117 24.46 -0.22 7.71
C ASP A 117 23.58 0.58 8.69
N ALA A 118 24.20 1.47 9.47
CA ALA A 118 23.49 2.30 10.45
C ALA A 118 22.46 3.26 9.83
N ALA A 119 22.57 3.55 8.52
CA ALA A 119 21.62 4.35 7.77
C ALA A 119 20.57 3.48 7.04
N ALA A 120 20.44 2.20 7.39
CA ALA A 120 19.50 1.25 6.80
C ALA A 120 19.74 0.95 5.30
N ASN A 121 20.94 1.20 4.75
CA ASN A 121 21.29 0.71 3.43
C ASN A 121 21.57 -0.79 3.49
N ARG A 122 21.01 -1.55 2.56
CA ARG A 122 21.27 -2.99 2.46
C ARG A 122 22.70 -3.25 2.00
N LEU A 123 23.38 -4.14 2.71
CA LEU A 123 24.76 -4.54 2.46
C LEU A 123 24.82 -5.96 1.88
N ASN A 124 25.94 -6.29 1.22
CA ASN A 124 26.21 -7.67 0.81
C ASN A 124 26.63 -8.52 2.02
N PHE A 125 26.48 -9.84 1.97
CA PHE A 125 26.91 -10.69 3.09
C PHE A 125 28.41 -10.65 3.36
N ASN A 126 29.21 -10.42 2.32
CA ASN A 126 30.66 -10.44 2.39
C ASN A 126 31.26 -9.09 2.79
N THR A 127 30.44 -8.06 3.05
CA THR A 127 30.93 -6.76 3.54
C THR A 127 31.24 -6.83 5.03
N SER A 128 32.20 -6.02 5.47
CA SER A 128 32.50 -5.85 6.90
C SER A 128 31.28 -5.29 7.63
N GLN A 129 31.14 -5.59 8.92
CA GLN A 129 30.09 -5.01 9.76
C GLN A 129 30.19 -3.47 9.86
N PHE A 130 31.37 -2.91 9.59
CA PHE A 130 31.63 -1.46 9.61
C PHE A 130 31.54 -0.80 8.24
N ASP A 131 31.23 -1.57 7.19
CA ASP A 131 31.01 -1.00 5.87
C ASP A 131 29.72 -0.17 5.89
N HIS A 132 29.76 0.96 5.19
CA HIS A 132 28.64 1.87 5.08
C HIS A 132 28.53 2.38 3.65
N VAL A 133 27.30 2.66 3.23
CA VAL A 133 27.04 3.24 1.92
C VAL A 133 27.13 4.76 2.04
N LYS A 134 28.24 5.32 1.57
CA LYS A 134 28.47 6.76 1.57
C LYS A 134 27.32 7.49 0.85
N ASP A 135 26.82 8.57 1.46
CA ASP A 135 25.74 9.42 0.94
C ASP A 135 24.43 8.66 0.62
N ASN A 136 24.26 7.46 1.18
CA ASN A 136 23.22 6.49 0.80
C ASN A 136 23.22 6.13 -0.71
N ARG A 137 24.34 6.34 -1.43
CA ARG A 137 24.48 6.03 -2.87
C ARG A 137 25.17 4.68 -3.04
N LEU A 138 24.39 3.65 -3.32
CA LEU A 138 24.89 2.28 -3.42
C LEU A 138 25.73 2.13 -4.67
N GLN A 139 27.03 1.87 -4.56
CA GLN A 139 27.88 1.71 -5.75
C GLN A 139 27.90 0.26 -6.26
N ARG A 140 27.81 -0.73 -5.36
CA ARG A 140 27.88 -2.14 -5.70
C ARG A 140 26.95 -2.95 -4.80
N TRP A 141 26.24 -3.90 -5.38
CA TRP A 141 25.41 -4.87 -4.66
C TRP A 141 25.38 -6.18 -5.43
N ARG A 142 25.82 -7.28 -4.79
CA ARG A 142 26.09 -8.56 -5.43
C ARG A 142 26.93 -8.40 -6.71
N ASP A 143 26.40 -8.81 -7.85
CA ASP A 143 26.98 -8.73 -9.20
C ASP A 143 26.56 -7.45 -9.95
N GLN A 144 26.03 -6.46 -9.22
CA GLN A 144 25.48 -5.24 -9.79
C GLN A 144 26.30 -4.01 -9.38
N GLU A 145 26.46 -3.09 -10.32
CA GLU A 145 27.18 -1.83 -10.14
C GLU A 145 26.30 -0.66 -10.58
N TYR A 146 26.40 0.44 -9.85
CA TYR A 146 25.48 1.56 -9.96
C TYR A 146 26.27 2.87 -10.02
N ALA A 147 25.89 3.77 -10.92
CA ALA A 147 26.46 5.11 -11.04
C ALA A 147 25.36 6.16 -10.93
N TYR A 148 25.66 7.26 -10.25
CA TYR A 148 24.71 8.36 -10.01
C TYR A 148 25.22 9.67 -10.59
N ASP A 149 24.30 10.56 -10.96
CA ASP A 149 24.63 11.95 -11.26
C ASP A 149 24.91 12.77 -9.99
N ALA A 150 25.21 14.06 -10.17
CA ALA A 150 25.49 14.98 -9.06
C ALA A 150 24.29 15.14 -8.11
N TRP A 151 23.06 15.09 -8.63
CA TRP A 151 21.79 15.20 -7.89
C TRP A 151 21.39 13.89 -7.19
N GLY A 152 22.11 12.80 -7.46
CA GLY A 152 21.87 11.50 -6.85
C GLY A 152 20.84 10.65 -7.57
N ASN A 153 20.55 10.93 -8.84
CA ASN A 153 19.73 10.05 -9.68
C ASN A 153 20.61 8.94 -10.26
N LEU A 154 20.13 7.70 -10.25
CA LEU A 154 20.81 6.55 -10.85
C LEU A 154 20.87 6.72 -12.36
N ILE A 155 22.05 6.87 -12.95
CA ILE A 155 22.22 7.06 -14.40
C ILE A 155 22.68 5.80 -15.12
N GLU A 156 23.35 4.88 -14.42
CA GLU A 156 23.74 3.57 -14.97
C GLU A 156 23.56 2.46 -13.93
N LYS A 157 23.02 1.31 -14.37
CA LYS A 157 23.02 0.05 -13.63
C LYS A 157 23.60 -1.05 -14.51
N ARG A 158 24.68 -1.68 -14.06
CA ARG A 158 25.30 -2.85 -14.70
C ARG A 158 24.94 -4.08 -13.88
N SER A 159 24.50 -5.15 -14.53
CA SER A 159 24.16 -6.41 -13.86
C SER A 159 24.73 -7.60 -14.64
N GLY A 160 25.37 -8.54 -13.92
CA GLY A 160 25.95 -9.73 -14.50
C GLY A 160 26.99 -9.44 -15.60
N MET A 161 27.14 -10.36 -16.55
CA MET A 161 28.21 -10.32 -17.57
C MET A 161 27.92 -9.45 -18.81
N GLY A 162 26.77 -8.77 -18.90
CA GLY A 162 26.46 -8.03 -20.13
C GLY A 162 25.22 -7.15 -20.15
N LYS A 163 24.47 -7.01 -19.05
CA LYS A 163 23.31 -6.12 -18.99
C LYS A 163 23.75 -4.75 -18.50
N LEU A 164 23.53 -3.72 -19.32
CA LEU A 164 23.74 -2.31 -18.99
C LEU A 164 22.43 -1.56 -19.16
N GLN A 165 21.98 -0.91 -18.11
CA GLN A 165 20.84 -0.01 -18.15
C GLN A 165 21.31 1.42 -17.98
N THR A 166 20.78 2.34 -18.78
CA THR A 166 21.04 3.77 -18.67
C THR A 166 19.75 4.54 -18.48
N PHE A 167 19.80 5.61 -17.70
CA PHE A 167 18.63 6.37 -17.28
C PHE A 167 18.88 7.86 -17.48
N ARG A 168 17.86 8.58 -17.97
CA ARG A 168 17.90 10.03 -18.22
C ARG A 168 16.73 10.71 -17.56
N TYR A 169 17.01 11.85 -16.94
CA TYR A 169 16.06 12.60 -16.13
C TYR A 169 15.82 13.99 -16.72
N ASP A 170 14.65 14.56 -16.46
CA ASP A 170 14.38 15.98 -16.70
C ASP A 170 14.90 16.86 -15.55
N CYS A 171 14.70 18.18 -15.66
CA CYS A 171 15.12 19.14 -14.64
C CYS A 171 14.32 19.05 -13.32
N GLU A 172 13.24 18.27 -13.27
CA GLU A 172 12.48 17.97 -12.06
C GLU A 172 12.87 16.59 -11.47
N ASN A 173 13.99 16.01 -11.91
CA ASN A 173 14.48 14.68 -11.51
C ASN A 173 13.51 13.53 -11.82
N ARG A 174 12.63 13.67 -12.84
CA ARG A 174 11.74 12.59 -13.27
C ARG A 174 12.39 11.79 -14.39
N LEU A 175 12.32 10.47 -14.33
CA LEU A 175 12.87 9.58 -15.36
C LEU A 175 12.11 9.77 -16.66
N VAL A 176 12.75 10.29 -17.70
CA VAL A 176 12.11 10.54 -19.01
C VAL A 176 12.52 9.53 -20.07
N ARG A 177 13.68 8.87 -19.91
CA ARG A 177 14.14 7.82 -20.82
C ARG A 177 14.97 6.77 -20.11
N ALA A 178 14.78 5.51 -20.47
CA ALA A 178 15.58 4.39 -20.03
C ALA A 178 15.95 3.49 -21.23
N GLU A 179 17.13 2.91 -21.21
CA GLU A 179 17.62 2.00 -22.26
C GLU A 179 18.32 0.80 -21.61
N THR A 180 18.01 -0.40 -22.07
CA THR A 180 18.69 -1.62 -21.64
C THR A 180 19.44 -2.22 -22.82
N LEU A 181 20.75 -2.37 -22.66
CA LEU A 181 21.62 -3.12 -23.56
C LEU A 181 21.92 -4.48 -22.94
N VAL A 182 21.87 -5.53 -23.74
CA VAL A 182 22.33 -6.87 -23.38
C VAL A 182 23.38 -7.32 -24.38
N ASN A 183 24.58 -7.64 -23.88
CA ASN A 183 25.73 -8.02 -24.69
C ASN A 183 26.05 -6.99 -25.79
N GLY A 184 25.94 -5.69 -25.43
CA GLY A 184 26.20 -4.57 -26.34
C GLY A 184 25.10 -4.26 -27.36
N LYS A 185 24.00 -5.03 -27.38
CA LYS A 185 22.85 -4.78 -28.26
C LYS A 185 21.71 -4.15 -27.49
N LEU A 186 21.08 -3.11 -28.06
CA LEU A 186 19.86 -2.53 -27.50
C LEU A 186 18.74 -3.56 -27.49
N GLU A 187 18.28 -3.92 -26.30
CA GLU A 187 17.20 -4.89 -26.09
C GLU A 187 15.88 -4.21 -25.79
N SER A 188 15.91 -3.12 -25.01
CA SER A 188 14.71 -2.34 -24.72
C SER A 188 14.96 -0.84 -24.55
N THR A 189 13.91 -0.07 -24.83
CA THR A 189 13.83 1.37 -24.51
C THR A 189 12.50 1.68 -23.84
N GLY A 190 12.51 2.71 -22.99
CA GLY A 190 11.32 3.30 -22.38
C GLY A 190 11.41 4.82 -22.45
N SER A 191 10.31 5.47 -22.83
CA SER A 191 10.15 6.93 -22.83
C SER A 191 8.88 7.32 -22.08
N TYR A 192 8.98 8.26 -21.15
CA TYR A 192 7.91 8.59 -20.20
C TYR A 192 7.50 10.05 -20.28
N ARG A 193 6.21 10.32 -20.06
CA ARG A 193 5.67 11.70 -19.98
C ARG A 193 4.88 11.88 -18.69
N TYR A 194 4.97 13.08 -18.14
CA TYR A 194 4.37 13.46 -16.87
C TYR A 194 3.44 14.65 -17.03
N ASP A 195 2.44 14.76 -16.16
CA ASP A 195 1.69 15.99 -15.98
C ASP A 195 2.37 16.94 -14.98
N SER A 196 1.79 18.14 -14.82
CA SER A 196 2.29 19.16 -13.89
C SER A 196 2.19 18.77 -12.41
N LEU A 197 1.47 17.70 -12.07
CA LEU A 197 1.42 17.14 -10.73
C LEU A 197 2.47 16.04 -10.53
N GLY A 198 3.34 15.79 -11.51
CA GLY A 198 4.39 14.78 -11.46
C GLY A 198 3.91 13.35 -11.71
N ARG A 199 2.65 13.15 -12.13
CA ARG A 199 2.10 11.81 -12.40
C ARG A 199 2.43 11.40 -13.83
N ARG A 200 2.84 10.15 -14.03
CA ARG A 200 3.11 9.62 -15.36
C ARG A 200 1.80 9.46 -16.12
N VAL A 201 1.66 10.16 -17.24
CA VAL A 201 0.46 10.15 -18.09
C VAL A 201 0.62 9.34 -19.37
N ALA A 202 1.85 9.03 -19.77
CA ALA A 202 2.11 8.15 -20.89
C ALA A 202 3.47 7.43 -20.78
N LYS A 203 3.55 6.25 -21.40
CA LYS A 203 4.82 5.60 -21.73
C LYS A 203 4.81 5.07 -23.16
N VAL A 204 5.97 5.09 -23.79
CA VAL A 204 6.27 4.34 -25.02
C VAL A 204 7.43 3.43 -24.69
N SER A 205 7.26 2.12 -24.85
CA SER A 205 8.31 1.14 -24.65
C SER A 205 8.55 0.36 -25.93
N GLU A 206 9.80 -0.01 -26.17
CA GLU A 206 10.18 -0.98 -27.19
C GLU A 206 10.94 -2.09 -26.50
N VAL A 207 10.47 -3.33 -26.61
CA VAL A 207 11.12 -4.50 -25.99
C VAL A 207 11.25 -5.57 -27.05
N LYS A 208 12.49 -5.98 -27.36
CA LYS A 208 12.80 -7.00 -28.38
C LYS A 208 12.14 -6.72 -29.74
N GLY A 209 12.02 -5.44 -30.11
CA GLY A 209 11.42 -4.97 -31.36
C GLY A 209 9.90 -4.78 -31.33
N THR A 210 9.21 -5.14 -30.23
CA THR A 210 7.78 -4.86 -30.05
C THR A 210 7.62 -3.49 -29.39
N THR A 211 6.93 -2.57 -30.07
CA THR A 211 6.60 -1.26 -29.53
C THR A 211 5.22 -1.28 -28.87
N GLU A 212 5.15 -0.79 -27.63
CA GLU A 212 3.90 -0.57 -26.92
C GLU A 212 3.75 0.90 -26.53
N GLN A 213 2.51 1.40 -26.61
CA GLN A 213 2.15 2.74 -26.15
C GLN A 213 1.05 2.61 -25.11
N LYS A 214 1.23 3.25 -23.96
CA LYS A 214 0.22 3.31 -22.90
C LYS A 214 -0.04 4.75 -22.46
N HIS A 215 -1.30 5.06 -22.25
CA HIS A 215 -1.75 6.26 -21.53
C HIS A 215 -2.28 5.88 -20.15
N PHE A 216 -2.10 6.77 -19.18
CA PHE A 216 -2.53 6.54 -17.81
C PHE A 216 -3.47 7.66 -17.36
N LEU A 217 -4.61 7.27 -16.79
CA LEU A 217 -5.56 8.18 -16.14
C LEU A 217 -5.49 8.02 -14.64
N TRP A 218 -5.72 9.11 -13.91
CA TRP A 218 -5.49 9.19 -12.47
C TRP A 218 -6.71 9.74 -11.72
N GLN A 219 -6.98 9.15 -10.55
CA GLN A 219 -7.89 9.69 -9.54
C GLN A 219 -7.05 10.22 -8.37
N GLY A 220 -6.83 11.54 -8.32
CA GLY A 220 -5.85 12.11 -7.39
C GLY A 220 -4.45 11.56 -7.68
N LEU A 221 -3.81 10.96 -6.67
CA LEU A 221 -2.51 10.29 -6.79
C LEU A 221 -2.62 8.76 -6.96
N ARG A 222 -3.79 8.24 -7.35
CA ARG A 222 -4.00 6.80 -7.58
C ARG A 222 -4.28 6.54 -9.06
N MET A 223 -3.50 5.67 -9.68
CA MET A 223 -3.71 5.27 -11.08
C MET A 223 -5.11 4.67 -11.20
N LEU A 224 -5.92 5.22 -12.08
CA LEU A 224 -7.30 4.78 -12.29
C LEU A 224 -7.37 3.81 -13.47
N ARG A 225 -6.68 4.11 -14.57
CA ARG A 225 -6.81 3.37 -15.83
C ARG A 225 -5.49 3.36 -16.58
N GLU A 226 -5.21 2.26 -17.27
CA GLU A 226 -4.26 2.23 -18.37
C GLU A 226 -4.99 1.99 -19.70
N GLU A 227 -4.51 2.62 -20.76
CA GLU A 227 -5.11 2.58 -22.09
C GLU A 227 -4.03 2.28 -23.13
N ARG A 228 -4.29 1.27 -23.96
CA ARG A 228 -3.56 0.89 -25.17
C ARG A 228 -4.48 1.16 -26.37
N PRO A 229 -3.98 1.23 -27.62
CA PRO A 229 -4.85 1.32 -28.79
C PRO A 229 -5.88 0.18 -28.81
N GLY A 230 -7.18 0.52 -28.81
CA GLY A 230 -8.29 -0.46 -28.83
C GLY A 230 -8.53 -1.23 -27.53
N GLN A 231 -7.78 -0.98 -26.45
CA GLN A 231 -7.91 -1.72 -25.19
C GLN A 231 -7.70 -0.81 -23.97
N SER A 232 -8.43 -1.07 -22.89
CA SER A 232 -8.23 -0.37 -21.63
C SER A 232 -8.46 -1.25 -20.42
N SER A 233 -7.77 -0.93 -19.33
CA SER A 233 -7.88 -1.61 -18.05
C SER A 233 -8.14 -0.59 -16.94
N LEU A 234 -9.32 -0.66 -16.34
CA LEU A 234 -9.76 0.17 -15.21
C LEU A 234 -9.47 -0.55 -13.90
N TYR A 235 -8.71 0.07 -13.01
CA TYR A 235 -8.40 -0.47 -11.70
C TYR A 235 -9.33 0.08 -10.62
N LEU A 236 -9.85 -0.83 -9.80
CA LEU A 236 -10.65 -0.53 -8.63
C LEU A 236 -9.87 -0.94 -7.40
N TYR A 237 -9.91 -0.10 -6.38
CA TYR A 237 -9.10 -0.25 -5.17
C TYR A 237 -10.00 -0.29 -3.95
N GLU A 238 -9.46 -0.87 -2.87
CA GLU A 238 -10.12 -0.84 -1.59
C GLU A 238 -10.33 0.62 -1.12
N PRO A 239 -11.46 0.93 -0.45
CA PRO A 239 -11.76 2.30 -0.02
C PRO A 239 -10.59 2.88 0.78
N GLY A 240 -10.14 4.10 0.47
CA GLY A 240 -9.06 4.78 1.20
C GLY A 240 -7.71 4.05 1.20
N SER A 241 -7.44 3.21 0.19
CA SER A 241 -6.24 2.39 0.07
C SER A 241 -5.72 2.40 -1.37
N TYR A 242 -4.49 1.90 -1.54
CA TYR A 242 -3.86 1.59 -2.82
C TYR A 242 -3.82 0.07 -3.08
N ALA A 243 -4.35 -0.74 -2.16
CA ALA A 243 -4.57 -2.16 -2.38
C ALA A 243 -5.64 -2.36 -3.47
N PRO A 244 -5.33 -3.08 -4.56
CA PRO A 244 -6.28 -3.27 -5.63
C PRO A 244 -7.34 -4.31 -5.24
N LEU A 245 -8.55 -4.10 -5.74
CA LEU A 245 -9.75 -4.89 -5.45
C LEU A 245 -10.23 -5.65 -6.69
N ALA A 246 -10.35 -4.96 -7.82
CA ALA A 246 -10.75 -5.54 -9.10
C ALA A 246 -10.14 -4.78 -10.28
N ARG A 247 -10.15 -5.41 -11.45
CA ARG A 247 -9.80 -4.79 -12.73
C ARG A 247 -10.88 -5.08 -13.76
N VAL A 248 -11.27 -4.07 -14.52
CA VAL A 248 -12.20 -4.21 -15.65
C VAL A 248 -11.44 -3.95 -16.93
N ASP A 249 -11.33 -4.97 -17.77
CA ASP A 249 -10.71 -4.87 -19.09
C ASP A 249 -11.80 -4.71 -20.16
N GLN A 250 -11.58 -3.78 -21.07
CA GLN A 250 -12.42 -3.54 -22.23
C GLN A 250 -11.53 -3.52 -23.47
N ALA A 251 -11.77 -4.45 -24.39
CA ALA A 251 -11.23 -4.42 -25.75
C ALA A 251 -12.33 -4.05 -26.76
N GLU A 252 -11.99 -3.38 -27.83
CA GLU A 252 -12.94 -2.97 -28.87
C GLU A 252 -13.57 -4.20 -29.55
N GLY A 253 -14.90 -4.26 -29.59
CA GLY A 253 -15.63 -5.40 -30.15
C GLY A 253 -15.79 -6.60 -29.22
N GLU A 254 -15.24 -6.55 -27.99
CA GLU A 254 -15.35 -7.62 -26.99
C GLU A 254 -16.20 -7.22 -25.78
N GLU A 255 -16.75 -8.23 -25.09
CA GLU A 255 -17.42 -8.02 -23.80
C GLU A 255 -16.40 -7.69 -22.70
N GLN A 256 -16.85 -6.90 -21.72
CA GLN A 256 -16.03 -6.53 -20.57
C GLN A 256 -15.61 -7.74 -19.76
N GLN A 257 -14.31 -7.85 -19.49
CA GLN A 257 -13.76 -8.89 -18.63
C GLN A 257 -13.48 -8.32 -17.24
N LEU A 258 -13.95 -9.04 -16.22
CA LEU A 258 -13.84 -8.63 -14.83
C LEU A 258 -12.91 -9.58 -14.07
N TYR A 259 -11.90 -9.00 -13.45
CA TYR A 259 -10.91 -9.71 -12.66
C TYR A 259 -10.87 -9.21 -11.22
N TYR A 260 -10.55 -10.10 -10.28
CA TYR A 260 -10.55 -9.82 -8.85
C TYR A 260 -9.19 -10.09 -8.24
N PHE A 261 -8.67 -9.13 -7.48
CA PHE A 261 -7.39 -9.27 -6.80
C PHE A 261 -7.53 -9.96 -5.45
N HIS A 262 -6.57 -10.82 -5.15
CA HIS A 262 -6.39 -11.44 -3.85
C HIS A 262 -5.02 -11.04 -3.32
N THR A 263 -5.00 -10.27 -2.25
CA THR A 263 -3.80 -9.60 -1.75
C THR A 263 -3.24 -10.27 -0.50
N ASP A 264 -2.03 -9.90 -0.07
CA ASP A 264 -1.49 -10.24 1.25
C ASP A 264 -2.08 -9.35 2.38
N GLN A 265 -1.44 -9.33 3.55
CA GLN A 265 -1.84 -8.47 4.68
C GLN A 265 -1.59 -6.97 4.43
N ILE A 266 -0.67 -6.62 3.52
CA ILE A 266 -0.35 -5.24 3.14
C ILE A 266 -0.87 -4.81 1.78
N GLY A 267 -1.76 -5.59 1.15
CA GLY A 267 -2.39 -5.20 -0.11
C GLY A 267 -1.56 -5.49 -1.37
N THR A 268 -0.47 -6.25 -1.26
CA THR A 268 0.29 -6.73 -2.43
C THR A 268 -0.53 -7.78 -3.18
N PRO A 269 -0.78 -7.63 -4.49
CA PRO A 269 -1.46 -8.66 -5.29
C PRO A 269 -0.67 -9.97 -5.29
N LEU A 270 -1.30 -11.07 -4.90
CA LEU A 270 -0.71 -12.40 -4.92
C LEU A 270 -1.38 -13.29 -5.97
N GLU A 271 -2.69 -13.13 -6.15
CA GLU A 271 -3.46 -13.75 -7.22
C GLU A 271 -4.42 -12.75 -7.88
N MET A 272 -4.83 -13.09 -9.09
CA MET A 272 -5.97 -12.49 -9.77
C MET A 272 -6.86 -13.62 -10.29
N THR A 273 -8.18 -13.53 -10.04
CA THR A 273 -9.16 -14.50 -10.54
C THR A 273 -10.11 -13.88 -11.54
N ASP A 274 -10.61 -14.67 -12.49
CA ASP A 274 -11.74 -14.29 -13.34
C ASP A 274 -13.07 -14.28 -12.55
N ALA A 275 -14.18 -13.97 -13.24
CA ALA A 275 -15.51 -13.97 -12.65
C ALA A 275 -15.99 -15.36 -12.19
N ASN A 276 -15.42 -16.44 -12.73
CA ASN A 276 -15.73 -17.83 -12.37
C ASN A 276 -14.90 -18.35 -11.19
N GLY A 277 -13.98 -17.53 -10.67
CA GLY A 277 -13.11 -17.87 -9.55
C GLY A 277 -11.89 -18.70 -9.95
N SER A 278 -11.57 -18.77 -11.25
CA SER A 278 -10.34 -19.40 -11.75
C SER A 278 -9.18 -18.42 -11.61
N ILE A 279 -8.04 -18.90 -11.12
CA ILE A 279 -6.81 -18.08 -11.02
C ILE A 279 -6.24 -17.90 -12.43
N VAL A 280 -6.14 -16.65 -12.88
CA VAL A 280 -5.60 -16.27 -14.21
C VAL A 280 -4.24 -15.57 -14.11
N TRP A 281 -3.81 -15.22 -12.90
CA TRP A 281 -2.49 -14.69 -12.62
C TRP A 281 -2.10 -15.01 -11.18
N GLN A 282 -0.84 -15.42 -10.95
CA GLN A 282 -0.32 -15.78 -9.63
C GLN A 282 1.18 -15.51 -9.55
N ALA A 283 1.59 -14.71 -8.56
CA ALA A 283 2.99 -14.36 -8.33
C ALA A 283 3.48 -14.74 -6.93
N THR A 284 4.72 -15.22 -6.83
CA THR A 284 5.49 -15.30 -5.58
C THR A 284 6.54 -14.21 -5.61
N TYR A 285 6.69 -13.51 -4.48
CA TYR A 285 7.61 -12.39 -4.33
C TYR A 285 8.71 -12.72 -3.33
N LYS A 286 9.89 -12.18 -3.59
CA LYS A 286 10.94 -11.96 -2.59
C LYS A 286 10.50 -10.89 -1.61
N ALA A 287 11.18 -10.80 -0.46
CA ALA A 287 10.80 -9.88 0.61
C ALA A 287 10.66 -8.43 0.12
N TRP A 288 11.52 -7.99 -0.79
CA TRP A 288 11.54 -6.62 -1.29
C TRP A 288 10.79 -6.42 -2.62
N GLY A 289 9.83 -7.30 -2.93
CA GLY A 289 8.88 -7.10 -4.03
C GLY A 289 9.38 -7.53 -5.41
N ALA A 290 10.59 -8.07 -5.53
CA ALA A 290 11.02 -8.73 -6.75
C ALA A 290 10.19 -10.00 -6.98
N VAL A 291 9.71 -10.21 -8.20
CA VAL A 291 8.99 -11.42 -8.56
C VAL A 291 9.98 -12.59 -8.57
N GLU A 292 9.74 -13.56 -7.71
CA GLU A 292 10.49 -14.81 -7.63
C GLU A 292 9.97 -15.82 -8.65
N LYS A 293 8.65 -15.91 -8.78
CA LYS A 293 7.99 -16.82 -9.72
C LYS A 293 6.63 -16.29 -10.15
N LEU A 294 6.32 -16.39 -11.44
CA LEU A 294 4.96 -16.30 -11.97
C LEU A 294 4.46 -17.71 -12.24
N ALA A 295 3.59 -18.22 -11.38
CA ALA A 295 3.05 -19.58 -11.50
C ALA A 295 1.91 -19.66 -12.52
N VAL A 296 1.16 -18.57 -12.67
CA VAL A 296 0.09 -18.38 -13.68
C VAL A 296 0.25 -16.97 -14.22
N ASN A 297 0.15 -16.81 -15.54
CA ASN A 297 0.29 -15.52 -16.21
C ASN A 297 -0.52 -15.49 -17.52
N ASP A 298 -1.77 -15.92 -17.44
CA ASP A 298 -2.68 -15.96 -18.59
C ASP A 298 -3.13 -14.54 -18.98
N VAL A 299 -3.15 -13.64 -17.99
CA VAL A 299 -3.50 -12.24 -18.14
C VAL A 299 -2.37 -11.37 -17.56
N GLU A 300 -1.91 -10.38 -18.32
CA GLU A 300 -0.89 -9.43 -17.87
C GLU A 300 -1.36 -8.69 -16.60
N GLN A 301 -0.49 -8.60 -15.60
CA GLN A 301 -0.72 -7.75 -14.42
C GLN A 301 0.59 -7.09 -13.93
N ASN A 302 0.59 -5.76 -13.96
CA ASN A 302 1.72 -4.90 -13.64
C ASN A 302 1.67 -4.26 -12.25
N LEU A 303 0.55 -4.25 -11.51
CA LEU A 303 0.60 -3.72 -10.13
C LEU A 303 1.50 -4.58 -9.23
N ARG A 304 2.21 -3.92 -8.31
CA ARG A 304 3.16 -4.54 -7.37
C ARG A 304 2.78 -4.16 -5.94
N PHE A 305 3.72 -3.70 -5.10
CA PHE A 305 3.34 -3.10 -3.83
C PHE A 305 2.34 -1.95 -4.05
N GLN A 306 1.61 -1.58 -3.00
CA GLN A 306 0.65 -0.48 -3.07
C GLN A 306 1.29 0.77 -3.70
N GLY A 307 0.68 1.29 -4.77
CA GLY A 307 1.17 2.45 -5.52
C GLY A 307 2.13 2.14 -6.69
N GLN A 308 2.64 0.91 -6.76
CA GLN A 308 3.65 0.51 -7.74
C GLN A 308 3.07 -0.10 -9.01
N TYR A 309 3.69 0.23 -10.14
CA TYR A 309 3.42 -0.31 -11.47
C TYR A 309 4.73 -0.82 -12.09
N PHE A 310 4.76 -2.07 -12.52
CA PHE A 310 5.92 -2.71 -13.14
C PHE A 310 6.11 -2.26 -14.60
N ASP A 311 7.33 -1.82 -14.90
CA ASP A 311 7.76 -1.51 -16.26
C ASP A 311 8.72 -2.59 -16.75
N ASP A 312 8.24 -3.43 -17.66
CA ASP A 312 8.96 -4.56 -18.23
C ASP A 312 10.24 -4.14 -18.97
N GLU A 313 10.23 -2.95 -19.60
CA GLU A 313 11.36 -2.44 -20.34
C GLU A 313 12.58 -2.08 -19.46
N THR A 314 12.37 -1.86 -18.16
CA THR A 314 13.44 -1.56 -17.20
C THR A 314 13.58 -2.59 -16.08
N GLY A 315 12.50 -3.32 -15.77
CA GLY A 315 12.38 -4.12 -14.54
C GLY A 315 12.14 -3.28 -13.28
N LEU A 316 12.11 -1.95 -13.38
CA LEU A 316 11.80 -1.05 -12.27
C LEU A 316 10.29 -0.98 -12.05
N HIS A 317 9.91 -0.59 -10.85
CA HIS A 317 8.53 -0.30 -10.49
C HIS A 317 8.35 1.22 -10.43
N TYR A 318 7.57 1.78 -11.35
CA TYR A 318 7.10 3.15 -11.23
C TYR A 318 6.25 3.30 -9.96
N ASN A 319 6.61 4.22 -9.08
CA ASN A 319 5.96 4.47 -7.80
C ASN A 319 5.67 5.96 -7.62
N THR A 320 4.69 6.46 -8.38
CA THR A 320 4.21 7.85 -8.44
C THR A 320 5.32 8.89 -8.65
N PHE A 321 6.07 9.30 -7.61
CA PHE A 321 7.13 10.31 -7.72
C PHE A 321 8.53 9.72 -7.91
N ARG A 322 8.71 8.42 -7.70
CA ARG A 322 10.01 7.74 -7.82
C ARG A 322 9.89 6.43 -8.60
N TYR A 323 11.03 5.88 -8.99
CA TYR A 323 11.14 4.51 -9.50
C TYR A 323 11.84 3.64 -8.46
N TYR A 324 11.26 2.48 -8.19
CA TYR A 324 11.73 1.51 -7.21
C TYR A 324 12.42 0.35 -7.92
N ASP A 325 13.63 0.02 -7.48
CA ASP A 325 14.36 -1.17 -7.90
C ASP A 325 14.05 -2.31 -6.92
N PRO A 326 13.25 -3.32 -7.32
CA PRO A 326 12.84 -4.39 -6.43
C PRO A 326 13.96 -5.41 -6.16
N GLU A 327 14.96 -5.53 -7.02
CA GLU A 327 16.10 -6.43 -6.80
C GLU A 327 16.90 -5.97 -5.58
N VAL A 328 17.16 -4.65 -5.56
CA VAL A 328 17.92 -4.02 -4.48
C VAL A 328 17.02 -3.37 -3.40
N GLY A 329 15.71 -3.43 -3.57
CA GLY A 329 14.71 -2.92 -2.64
C GLY A 329 14.89 -1.48 -2.19
N ARG A 330 15.15 -0.58 -3.14
CA ARG A 330 15.32 0.87 -2.88
C ARG A 330 14.85 1.70 -4.07
N PHE A 331 14.66 3.00 -3.86
CA PHE A 331 14.43 3.94 -4.96
C PHE A 331 15.71 4.24 -5.74
N VAL A 332 15.55 4.61 -7.01
CA VAL A 332 16.66 4.97 -7.92
C VAL A 332 16.98 6.47 -7.91
N THR A 333 16.16 7.27 -7.23
CA THR A 333 16.36 8.71 -7.00
C THR A 333 16.18 9.03 -5.52
N GLN A 334 16.72 10.18 -5.09
CA GLN A 334 16.54 10.67 -3.73
C GLN A 334 15.07 11.04 -3.46
N ASP A 335 14.69 11.00 -2.19
CA ASP A 335 13.36 11.42 -1.74
C ASP A 335 13.10 12.89 -2.12
N PRO A 336 12.02 13.20 -2.88
CA PRO A 336 11.74 14.57 -3.29
C PRO A 336 11.48 15.52 -2.11
N ILE A 337 11.06 15.00 -0.95
CA ILE A 337 10.90 15.80 0.28
C ILE A 337 12.15 15.79 1.17
N GLY A 338 13.25 15.22 0.68
CA GLY A 338 14.55 15.19 1.34
C GLY A 338 14.51 14.56 2.73
N LEU A 339 15.15 15.21 3.71
CA LEU A 339 15.25 14.70 5.07
C LEU A 339 13.91 14.60 5.82
N PHE A 340 12.83 15.23 5.31
CA PHE A 340 11.49 15.03 5.86
C PHE A 340 10.95 13.61 5.59
N GLY A 341 11.42 12.96 4.52
CA GLY A 341 11.11 11.55 4.22
C GLY A 341 11.94 10.55 5.03
N GLY A 342 13.05 11.00 5.61
CA GLY A 342 13.93 10.20 6.47
C GLY A 342 15.41 10.41 6.18
N TYR A 343 16.28 9.79 6.99
CA TYR A 343 17.74 9.92 6.86
C TYR A 343 18.32 9.11 5.69
N ASN A 344 17.62 8.06 5.25
CA ASN A 344 17.98 7.32 4.04
C ASN A 344 17.11 7.77 2.87
N LEU A 345 17.69 8.61 2.02
CA LEU A 345 16.99 9.26 0.91
C LEU A 345 16.51 8.29 -0.19
N TYR A 346 16.94 7.03 -0.17
CA TYR A 346 16.55 6.04 -1.18
C TYR A 346 15.69 4.91 -0.58
N SER A 347 15.39 4.96 0.71
CA SER A 347 14.63 3.88 1.36
C SER A 347 13.19 3.85 0.85
N TYR A 348 12.67 2.64 0.61
CA TYR A 348 11.25 2.43 0.36
C TYR A 348 10.44 2.43 1.66
N ALA A 349 10.89 1.63 2.63
CA ALA A 349 10.26 1.49 3.94
C ALA A 349 11.21 0.81 4.93
N PRO A 350 10.96 0.91 6.25
CA PRO A 350 11.74 0.19 7.26
C PRO A 350 11.73 -1.34 7.07
N ASN A 351 10.57 -1.91 6.73
CA ASN A 351 10.41 -3.27 6.25
C ASN A 351 9.18 -3.34 5.32
N THR A 352 9.13 -4.32 4.45
CA THR A 352 8.06 -4.48 3.45
C THR A 352 6.89 -5.34 3.91
N THR A 353 6.95 -5.91 5.12
CA THR A 353 5.91 -6.81 5.63
C THR A 353 4.83 -6.06 6.41
N ALA A 354 5.11 -4.83 6.87
CA ALA A 354 4.20 -3.99 7.65
C ALA A 354 4.01 -2.57 7.09
N TRP A 355 4.85 -2.11 6.16
CA TRP A 355 4.85 -0.73 5.67
C TRP A 355 4.70 -0.64 4.16
N THR A 356 4.19 0.50 3.70
CA THR A 356 4.06 0.84 2.28
C THR A 356 4.45 2.30 2.04
N ASP A 357 4.88 2.62 0.83
CA ASP A 357 5.05 4.01 0.36
C ASP A 357 4.34 4.16 -0.99
N PRO A 358 3.01 4.39 -1.00
CA PRO A 358 2.24 4.41 -2.24
C PRO A 358 2.55 5.56 -3.20
N TRP A 359 3.23 6.58 -2.69
CA TRP A 359 3.56 7.79 -3.46
C TRP A 359 5.03 7.86 -3.82
N GLY A 360 5.87 7.05 -3.18
CA GLY A 360 7.31 7.19 -3.32
C GLY A 360 7.82 8.46 -2.67
N TRP A 361 7.34 8.84 -1.49
CA TRP A 361 7.88 9.93 -0.65
C TRP A 361 7.30 9.94 0.78
N GLU A 362 6.32 9.09 1.08
CA GLU A 362 5.70 9.01 2.41
C GLU A 362 5.51 7.55 2.80
N CYS A 363 6.46 7.05 3.58
CA CYS A 363 6.34 5.73 4.17
C CYS A 363 5.29 5.74 5.28
N ILE A 364 4.25 4.93 5.10
CA ILE A 364 3.18 4.75 6.06
C ILE A 364 3.17 3.30 6.57
N PRO A 365 2.93 3.09 7.87
CA PRO A 365 2.44 1.80 8.32
C PRO A 365 1.19 1.45 7.52
N ASN A 366 1.10 0.25 6.94
CA ASN A 366 -0.02 -0.18 6.10
C ASN A 366 -1.37 0.19 6.74
N LYS A 367 -2.39 0.63 5.98
CA LYS A 367 -3.67 1.23 6.43
C LYS A 367 -4.33 0.60 7.67
N VAL A 368 -4.17 -0.70 7.86
CA VAL A 368 -4.48 -1.44 9.09
C VAL A 368 -3.91 -0.74 10.34
N ALA A 369 -2.67 -0.27 10.28
CA ALA A 369 -1.99 0.50 11.32
C ALA A 369 -2.56 1.90 11.52
N GLY A 370 -3.12 2.56 10.49
CA GLY A 370 -3.90 3.78 10.66
C GLY A 370 -5.14 3.52 11.52
N SER A 371 -5.94 2.52 11.13
CA SER A 371 -7.11 2.08 11.91
C SER A 371 -6.74 1.48 13.27
N ALA A 372 -5.59 0.82 13.40
CA ALA A 372 -5.09 0.31 14.68
C ALA A 372 -4.60 1.44 15.60
N ARG A 373 -3.98 2.49 15.07
CA ARG A 373 -3.65 3.71 15.83
C ARG A 373 -4.90 4.38 16.35
N GLU A 374 -5.92 4.53 15.51
CA GLU A 374 -7.22 5.05 15.93
C GLU A 374 -7.88 4.15 16.97
N ALA A 375 -7.85 2.82 16.80
CA ALA A 375 -8.41 1.87 17.77
C ALA A 375 -7.66 1.89 19.12
N ARG A 376 -6.32 1.98 19.11
CA ARG A 376 -5.49 2.13 20.31
C ARG A 376 -5.76 3.47 21.00
N ALA A 377 -5.81 4.56 20.24
CA ALA A 377 -6.13 5.89 20.76
C ALA A 377 -7.54 5.89 21.39
N LYS A 378 -8.51 5.25 20.73
CA LYS A 378 -9.86 5.06 21.27
C LYS A 378 -9.83 4.30 22.60
N ALA A 379 -9.14 3.16 22.69
CA ALA A 379 -9.04 2.39 23.94
C ALA A 379 -8.41 3.21 25.08
N ILE A 380 -7.36 3.99 24.78
CA ILE A 380 -6.71 4.88 25.75
C ILE A 380 -7.67 5.99 26.20
N PHE A 381 -8.37 6.63 25.27
CA PHE A 381 -9.35 7.67 25.59
C PHE A 381 -10.53 7.11 26.39
N GLU A 382 -11.07 5.95 26.02
CA GLU A 382 -12.17 5.31 26.75
C GLU A 382 -11.75 4.94 28.17
N LYS A 383 -10.51 4.47 28.36
CA LYS A 383 -9.93 4.21 29.70
C LYS A 383 -9.76 5.49 30.51
N ARG A 384 -9.33 6.59 29.88
CA ARG A 384 -9.02 7.85 30.57
C ARG A 384 -10.25 8.72 30.86
N TYR A 385 -11.19 8.79 29.92
CA TYR A 385 -12.33 9.72 29.95
C TYR A 385 -13.68 9.01 30.10
N GLY A 386 -13.70 7.67 30.02
CA GLY A 386 -14.91 6.87 30.07
C GLY A 386 -15.56 6.68 28.69
N LYS A 387 -16.00 5.46 28.39
CA LYS A 387 -16.54 5.06 27.08
C LYS A 387 -17.68 5.93 26.55
N LYS A 388 -18.57 6.42 27.44
CA LYS A 388 -19.72 7.27 27.06
C LYS A 388 -19.31 8.70 26.63
N ASN A 389 -18.09 9.10 26.94
CA ASN A 389 -17.57 10.44 26.70
C ASN A 389 -16.67 10.51 25.47
N VAL A 390 -16.37 9.39 24.82
CA VAL A 390 -15.53 9.33 23.61
C VAL A 390 -16.42 9.05 22.40
N LEU A 391 -16.54 10.02 21.51
CA LEU A 391 -17.27 9.89 20.26
C LEU A 391 -16.27 9.69 19.13
N GLY A 392 -16.35 8.56 18.40
CA GLY A 392 -15.56 8.34 17.20
C GLY A 392 -16.22 8.96 15.95
N GLU A 393 -15.40 9.40 15.01
CA GLU A 393 -15.72 9.88 13.66
C GLU A 393 -16.95 10.79 13.54
N ARG A 394 -16.78 12.12 13.53
CA ARG A 394 -17.91 13.06 13.43
C ARG A 394 -17.70 14.18 12.44
N TYR A 395 -18.73 14.48 11.66
CA TYR A 395 -18.74 15.66 10.80
C TYR A 395 -19.06 16.93 11.58
N LEU A 396 -18.34 18.00 11.27
CA LEU A 396 -18.64 19.35 11.72
C LEU A 396 -19.95 19.86 11.13
N ARG A 397 -20.74 20.50 11.98
CA ARG A 397 -22.12 20.91 11.74
C ARG A 397 -22.39 22.30 12.31
N ASN A 398 -23.44 22.93 11.82
CA ASN A 398 -23.96 24.17 12.39
C ASN A 398 -24.96 23.90 13.53
N ALA A 399 -25.50 24.96 14.12
CA ALA A 399 -26.45 24.91 15.23
C ALA A 399 -27.77 24.21 14.86
N GLU A 400 -28.16 24.20 13.58
CA GLU A 400 -29.33 23.45 13.08
C GLU A 400 -29.00 21.97 12.81
N GLY A 401 -27.74 21.56 13.01
CA GLY A 401 -27.27 20.20 12.85
C GLY A 401 -27.04 19.77 11.40
N LYS A 402 -26.94 20.70 10.45
CA LYS A 402 -26.53 20.46 9.05
C LYS A 402 -25.02 20.43 8.95
N ILE A 403 -24.47 19.57 8.08
CA ILE A 403 -23.02 19.52 7.82
C ILE A 403 -22.60 20.82 7.16
N VAL A 404 -21.60 21.48 7.73
CA VAL A 404 -21.00 22.68 7.13
C VAL A 404 -19.89 22.24 6.20
N LYS A 405 -19.91 22.78 4.99
CA LYS A 405 -18.94 22.52 3.94
C LYS A 405 -17.90 23.63 3.91
N ASP A 406 -16.67 23.29 3.58
CA ASP A 406 -15.60 24.25 3.36
C ASP A 406 -15.99 25.19 2.20
N PRO A 407 -16.00 26.51 2.40
CA PRO A 407 -16.32 27.47 1.35
C PRO A 407 -15.41 27.37 0.13
N LEU A 408 -14.17 26.90 0.32
CA LEU A 408 -13.19 26.78 -0.77
C LEU A 408 -13.39 25.50 -1.61
N THR A 409 -13.65 24.37 -0.94
CA THR A 409 -13.62 23.04 -1.58
C THR A 409 -15.00 22.39 -1.73
N GLY A 410 -16.02 22.88 -1.02
CA GLY A 410 -17.36 22.28 -0.99
C GLY A 410 -17.44 20.97 -0.21
N GLU A 411 -16.36 20.57 0.48
CA GLU A 411 -16.27 19.32 1.24
C GLU A 411 -16.64 19.51 2.71
N GLY A 412 -17.23 18.49 3.33
CA GLY A 412 -17.38 18.43 4.78
C GLY A 412 -16.08 18.06 5.49
N ARG A 413 -15.99 18.37 6.78
CA ARG A 413 -14.87 17.95 7.64
C ARG A 413 -15.33 16.92 8.67
N ARG A 414 -14.75 15.72 8.61
CA ARG A 414 -14.94 14.65 9.59
C ARG A 414 -13.76 14.58 10.53
N VAL A 415 -13.94 14.80 11.83
CA VAL A 415 -12.92 14.63 12.87
C VAL A 415 -12.86 13.20 13.39
N ASP A 416 -11.67 12.71 13.75
CA ASP A 416 -11.46 11.30 14.16
C ASP A 416 -12.10 10.99 15.53
N PHE A 417 -11.90 11.84 16.53
CA PHE A 417 -12.51 11.69 17.85
C PHE A 417 -12.99 13.03 18.41
N VAL A 418 -14.07 12.99 19.19
CA VAL A 418 -14.49 14.08 20.08
C VAL A 418 -14.63 13.54 21.50
N VAL A 419 -13.87 14.12 22.41
CA VAL A 419 -13.94 13.81 23.85
C VAL A 419 -14.86 14.83 24.51
N LYS A 420 -15.93 14.37 25.15
CA LYS A 420 -16.86 15.24 25.89
C LYS A 420 -16.20 15.72 27.18
N ASN A 421 -16.27 17.02 27.38
CA ASN A 421 -15.82 17.71 28.58
C ASN A 421 -16.95 17.72 29.63
N THR A 422 -16.61 18.03 30.89
CA THR A 422 -17.57 18.04 32.01
C THR A 422 -18.61 19.16 31.91
N ASP A 423 -18.30 20.24 31.19
CA ASP A 423 -19.20 21.36 30.91
C ASP A 423 -20.19 21.07 29.76
N GLY A 424 -20.10 19.89 29.14
CA GLY A 424 -20.96 19.48 28.01
C GLY A 424 -20.41 19.84 26.63
N SER A 425 -19.30 20.56 26.55
CA SER A 425 -18.57 20.80 25.30
C SER A 425 -17.77 19.56 24.86
N GLY A 426 -17.19 19.61 23.66
CA GLY A 426 -16.34 18.58 23.10
C GLY A 426 -14.98 19.11 22.69
N THR A 427 -13.95 18.29 22.86
CA THR A 427 -12.61 18.55 22.32
C THR A 427 -12.33 17.59 21.17
N ALA A 428 -12.09 18.10 19.97
CA ALA A 428 -11.75 17.26 18.82
C ALA A 428 -10.26 16.86 18.82
N LYS A 429 -10.01 15.60 18.46
CA LYS A 429 -8.68 15.00 18.37
C LYS A 429 -8.51 14.32 17.01
N GLU A 430 -7.38 14.58 16.35
CA GLU A 430 -6.96 13.92 15.12
C GLU A 430 -5.82 12.97 15.42
N ILE A 431 -5.95 11.70 15.05
CA ILE A 431 -4.90 10.71 15.27
C ILE A 431 -4.10 10.58 14.00
N THR A 432 -2.78 10.69 14.11
CA THR A 432 -1.92 10.61 12.93
C THR A 432 -0.59 9.94 13.24
N SER A 433 0.14 9.57 12.18
CA SER A 433 1.48 8.99 12.34
C SER A 433 2.46 10.03 12.90
N LEU A 434 3.66 9.59 13.29
CA LEU A 434 4.69 10.52 13.74
C LEU A 434 5.08 11.53 12.66
N THR A 435 4.97 11.17 11.38
CA THR A 435 5.51 11.94 10.26
C THR A 435 4.44 12.63 9.41
N ALA A 436 3.20 12.15 9.42
CA ALA A 436 2.14 12.68 8.55
C ALA A 436 1.82 14.14 8.87
N SER A 437 1.69 14.96 7.82
CA SER A 437 1.27 16.35 7.94
C SER A 437 -0.25 16.46 8.00
N LYS A 438 -0.76 17.31 8.89
CA LYS A 438 -2.20 17.57 9.08
C LYS A 438 -2.58 19.02 8.73
N PHE A 439 -1.65 19.80 8.20
CA PHE A 439 -1.81 21.25 8.00
C PHE A 439 -3.04 21.61 7.17
N ALA A 440 -3.16 21.08 5.94
CA ALA A 440 -4.28 21.38 5.06
C ALA A 440 -5.65 20.94 5.63
N GLN A 441 -5.66 19.87 6.42
CA GLN A 441 -6.88 19.37 7.07
C GLN A 441 -7.32 20.28 8.22
N LEU A 442 -6.36 20.86 8.97
CA LEU A 442 -6.62 21.83 10.02
C LEU A 442 -7.06 23.19 9.45
N GLU A 443 -6.44 23.66 8.36
CA GLU A 443 -6.90 24.88 7.68
C GLU A 443 -8.33 24.73 7.12
N LYS A 444 -8.64 23.58 6.52
CA LYS A 444 -10.02 23.26 6.11
C LYS A 444 -10.99 23.30 7.29
N GLU A 445 -10.57 22.77 8.43
CA GLU A 445 -11.37 22.83 9.65
C GLU A 445 -11.58 24.27 10.15
N MET A 446 -10.55 25.12 10.12
CA MET A 446 -10.67 26.53 10.49
C MET A 446 -11.71 27.25 9.63
N ARG A 447 -11.63 27.11 8.30
CA ARG A 447 -12.61 27.73 7.38
C ARG A 447 -14.04 27.22 7.61
N ILE A 448 -14.20 25.93 7.89
CA ILE A 448 -15.52 25.36 8.20
C ILE A 448 -16.06 25.91 9.52
N ARG A 449 -15.20 26.11 10.52
CA ARG A 449 -15.60 26.72 11.80
C ARG A 449 -15.98 28.17 11.64
N GLU A 450 -15.24 28.94 10.84
CA GLU A 450 -15.61 30.32 10.48
C GLU A 450 -16.98 30.38 9.78
N ALA A 451 -17.33 29.35 9.00
CA ALA A 451 -18.66 29.18 8.42
C ALA A 451 -19.72 28.61 9.39
N GLY A 452 -19.46 28.60 10.70
CA GLY A 452 -20.37 28.12 11.75
C GLY A 452 -20.36 26.61 11.99
N GLY A 453 -19.41 25.87 11.42
CA GLY A 453 -19.23 24.43 11.58
C GLY A 453 -18.55 24.04 12.88
N VAL A 454 -19.15 24.37 14.02
CA VAL A 454 -18.55 24.16 15.35
C VAL A 454 -19.23 23.05 16.16
N PHE A 455 -20.23 22.36 15.63
CA PHE A 455 -20.96 21.31 16.34
C PHE A 455 -20.67 19.92 15.78
N VAL A 456 -20.78 18.90 16.63
CA VAL A 456 -20.90 17.49 16.22
C VAL A 456 -22.18 16.88 16.77
N ARG A 457 -22.70 15.87 16.07
CA ARG A 457 -23.90 15.15 16.50
C ARG A 457 -23.52 13.94 17.36
N GLU A 458 -24.19 13.78 18.49
CA GLU A 458 -24.07 12.58 19.31
C GLU A 458 -24.70 11.36 18.57
N PRO A 459 -24.03 10.20 18.55
CA PRO A 459 -24.52 9.02 17.83
C PRO A 459 -25.89 8.56 18.34
N GLY A 460 -26.78 8.22 17.42
CA GLY A 460 -28.12 7.72 17.73
C GLY A 460 -29.08 8.78 18.28
N THR A 461 -28.65 10.05 18.41
CA THR A 461 -29.48 11.14 18.91
C THR A 461 -29.46 12.34 17.95
N LYS A 462 -30.35 13.31 18.17
CA LYS A 462 -30.31 14.62 17.51
C LYS A 462 -29.51 15.67 18.30
N LYS A 463 -28.92 15.28 19.43
CA LYS A 463 -28.20 16.18 20.32
C LYS A 463 -26.91 16.67 19.64
N LEU A 464 -26.69 17.97 19.70
CA LEU A 464 -25.47 18.61 19.23
C LEU A 464 -24.55 18.89 20.42
N ILE A 465 -23.25 18.76 20.17
CA ILE A 465 -22.18 19.05 21.11
C ILE A 465 -21.29 20.06 20.42
N GLU A 466 -21.11 21.22 21.05
CA GLU A 466 -20.20 22.24 20.56
C GLU A 466 -18.75 21.78 20.74
N VAL A 467 -17.93 21.98 19.73
CA VAL A 467 -16.51 21.62 19.70
C VAL A 467 -15.70 22.92 19.73
N THR A 468 -15.15 23.24 20.89
CA THR A 468 -14.61 24.58 21.20
C THR A 468 -13.38 24.93 20.37
N ASP A 469 -12.47 23.97 20.18
CA ASP A 469 -11.15 24.23 19.59
C ASP A 469 -10.89 23.41 18.35
N VAL A 470 -10.12 23.97 17.40
CA VAL A 470 -9.60 23.25 16.23
C VAL A 470 -8.93 21.95 16.69
N SER A 471 -9.18 20.87 15.95
CA SER A 471 -8.72 19.54 16.33
C SER A 471 -7.25 19.52 16.76
N THR A 472 -6.99 18.99 17.96
CA THR A 472 -5.61 18.75 18.40
C THR A 472 -5.05 17.53 17.69
N VAL A 473 -3.90 17.66 17.04
CA VAL A 473 -3.20 16.54 16.40
C VAL A 473 -2.46 15.74 17.46
N ILE A 474 -2.75 14.45 17.55
CA ILE A 474 -2.05 13.49 18.40
C ILE A 474 -1.27 12.55 17.49
N ARG A 475 0.05 12.69 17.54
CA ARG A 475 0.99 11.83 16.84
C ARG A 475 1.21 10.55 17.64
N ALA A 476 0.85 9.41 17.07
CA ALA A 476 0.95 8.11 17.70
C ALA A 476 1.74 7.14 16.81
N ARG A 477 2.51 6.24 17.44
CA ARG A 477 3.23 5.15 16.77
C ARG A 477 2.27 4.05 16.32
#